data_AF-A0A2H0REY7-F1
#
_entry.id   AF-A0A2H0REY7-F1
#
_cell.length_a   1.000
_cell.length_b   1.000
_cell.length_c   1.000
_cell.angle_alpha   90.00
_cell.angle_beta   90.00
_cell.angle_gamma   90.00
#
_symmetry.space_group_name_H-M   'P 1'
#
loop_
_entity.id
_entity.type
_entity.pdbx_description
1 polymer ?
#
loop_
_entity_poly.entity_id
_entity_poly.type
_entity_poly.pdbx_seq_one_letter_code
_entity_poly.pdbx_strand_id
1 'polypeptide(L)'
;MAILVEEEKKRINWVGIIGVFIIVVLVGTAIIYLFFVNPEKIDVFISPKLQSLSDFSQIEFNPEELVDNPVFKNLKSYTQFNVPQPGSPLIGKSNPLMP
;
A
#
# COMPACT_ATOMS: atom_id res chain seq x y z
N MET A 1 -79.41 7.03 12.46
CA MET A 1 -78.49 8.01 11.84
C MET A 1 -77.19 7.29 11.55
N ALA A 2 -76.71 7.33 10.31
CA ALA A 2 -75.42 6.76 9.94
C ALA A 2 -74.39 7.88 9.85
N ILE A 3 -73.29 7.75 10.57
CA ILE A 3 -72.15 8.67 10.50
C ILE A 3 -71.26 8.15 9.38
N LEU A 4 -71.21 8.88 8.27
CA LEU A 4 -70.22 8.66 7.21
C LEU A 4 -68.89 9.24 7.71
N VAL A 5 -67.95 8.36 8.03
CA VAL A 5 -66.57 8.73 8.27
C VAL A 5 -65.91 8.82 6.90
N GLU A 6 -65.78 10.03 6.37
CA GLU A 6 -64.91 10.29 5.23
C GLU A 6 -63.47 10.16 5.70
N GLU A 7 -62.81 9.07 5.32
CA GLU A 7 -61.36 8.96 5.48
C GLU A 7 -60.69 10.03 4.62
N GLU A 8 -60.05 11.01 5.27
CA GLU A 8 -59.15 11.92 4.58
C GLU A 8 -57.99 11.11 3.98
N LYS A 9 -58.11 10.79 2.68
CA LYS A 9 -56.98 10.29 1.89
C LYS A 9 -55.93 11.39 1.84
N LYS A 10 -54.98 11.36 2.78
CA LYS A 10 -53.79 12.20 2.78
C LYS A 10 -53.09 12.03 1.44
N ARG A 11 -53.25 13.02 0.55
CA ARG A 11 -52.60 13.00 -0.76
C ARG A 11 -51.11 13.14 -0.53
N ILE A 12 -50.36 12.10 -0.85
CA ILE A 12 -48.90 12.12 -0.79
C ILE A 12 -48.40 13.20 -1.75
N ASN A 13 -47.58 14.12 -1.26
CA ASN A 13 -46.98 15.16 -2.08
C ASN A 13 -45.79 14.59 -2.88
N TRP A 14 -46.10 13.95 -4.00
CA TRP A 14 -45.13 13.37 -4.92
C TRP A 14 -44.10 14.38 -5.44
N VAL A 15 -44.50 15.65 -5.59
CA VAL A 15 -43.60 16.73 -6.03
C VAL A 15 -42.56 17.05 -4.95
N GLY A 16 -42.97 17.03 -3.68
CA GLY A 16 -42.02 17.17 -2.56
C GLY A 16 -41.02 16.03 -2.49
N ILE A 17 -41.50 14.79 -2.70
CA ILE A 17 -40.65 13.59 -2.67
C ILE A 17 -39.64 13.60 -3.81
N ILE A 18 -40.08 13.92 -5.04
CA ILE A 18 -39.18 13.96 -6.19
C ILE A 18 -38.14 15.08 -6.04
N GLY A 19 -38.54 16.23 -5.47
CA GLY A 19 -37.64 17.33 -5.19
C GLY A 19 -36.52 16.95 -4.23
N VAL A 20 -36.86 16.29 -3.11
CA VAL A 20 -35.86 15.78 -2.15
C VAL A 20 -34.96 14.75 -2.81
N PHE A 21 -35.51 13.85 -3.62
CA PHE A 21 -34.73 12.83 -4.33
C PHE A 21 -33.68 13.46 -5.26
N ILE A 22 -34.06 14.47 -6.05
CA ILE A 22 -33.14 15.20 -6.94
C ILE A 22 -32.00 15.83 -6.14
N ILE A 23 -32.30 16.47 -5.01
CA ILE A 23 -31.29 17.10 -4.14
C ILE A 23 -30.30 16.05 -3.64
N VAL A 24 -30.79 14.91 -3.16
CA VAL A 24 -29.94 13.81 -2.68
C VAL A 24 -29.01 13.29 -3.77
N VAL A 25 -29.54 13.08 -4.98
CA VAL A 25 -28.73 12.62 -6.13
C VAL A 25 -27.66 13.66 -6.50
N LEU A 26 -28.00 14.94 -6.51
CA LEU A 26 -27.08 16.01 -6.87
C LEU A 26 -25.95 16.14 -5.83
N VAL A 27 -26.27 16.09 -4.54
CA VAL A 27 -25.26 16.12 -3.47
C VAL A 27 -24.39 14.86 -3.51
N GLY A 28 -24.99 13.68 -3.68
CA GLY A 28 -24.25 12.42 -3.76
C GLY A 28 -23.28 12.39 -4.94
N THR A 29 -23.72 12.82 -6.12
CA THR A 29 -22.85 12.90 -7.30
C THR A 29 -21.73 13.92 -7.14
N ALA A 30 -22.01 15.08 -6.53
CA ALA A 30 -20.98 16.09 -6.24
C ALA A 30 -19.88 15.56 -5.32
N ILE A 31 -20.25 14.84 -4.25
CA ILE A 31 -19.29 14.22 -3.32
C ILE A 31 -18.46 13.17 -4.07
N ILE A 32 -19.10 12.27 -4.82
CA ILE A 32 -18.37 11.24 -5.57
C ILE A 32 -17.40 11.90 -6.56
N TYR A 33 -17.84 12.92 -7.28
CA TYR A 33 -17.00 13.61 -8.25
C TYR A 33 -15.78 14.27 -7.60
N LEU A 34 -16.01 15.01 -6.50
CA LEU A 34 -14.96 15.80 -5.84
C LEU A 34 -13.90 14.93 -5.17
N PHE A 35 -14.29 13.78 -4.61
CA PHE A 35 -13.37 12.91 -3.88
C PHE A 35 -12.79 11.76 -4.71
N PHE A 36 -13.46 11.31 -5.78
CA PHE A 36 -13.07 10.07 -6.48
C PHE A 36 -12.71 10.24 -7.96
N VAL A 37 -13.13 11.31 -8.64
CA VAL A 37 -12.82 11.46 -10.08
C VAL A 37 -11.41 12.00 -10.29
N ASN A 38 -10.98 12.96 -9.46
CA ASN A 38 -9.61 13.45 -9.46
C ASN A 38 -9.07 13.39 -8.03
N PRO A 39 -8.81 12.18 -7.48
CA PRO A 39 -8.05 12.10 -6.24
C PRO A 39 -6.73 12.79 -6.53
N GLU A 40 -6.44 13.85 -5.78
CA GLU A 40 -5.11 14.46 -5.74
C GLU A 40 -4.18 13.28 -5.42
N LYS A 41 -3.47 12.79 -6.46
CA LYS A 41 -2.49 11.73 -6.26
C LYS A 41 -1.58 12.34 -5.22
N ILE A 42 -1.53 11.72 -4.04
CA ILE A 42 -0.52 12.05 -3.05
C ILE A 42 0.74 12.07 -3.89
N ASP A 43 1.29 13.26 -4.14
CA ASP A 43 2.51 13.40 -4.88
C ASP A 43 3.50 12.79 -3.90
N VAL A 44 3.66 11.47 -4.00
CA VAL A 44 4.66 10.75 -3.26
C VAL A 44 5.90 11.42 -3.82
N PHE A 45 6.49 12.31 -3.03
CA PHE A 45 7.84 12.76 -3.23
C PHE A 45 8.68 11.50 -3.08
N ILE A 46 8.70 10.67 -4.12
CA ILE A 46 9.58 9.54 -4.24
C ILE A 46 10.92 10.23 -4.28
N SER A 47 11.59 10.27 -3.13
CA SER A 47 12.94 10.78 -3.04
C SER A 47 13.72 10.11 -4.18
N PRO A 48 14.57 10.83 -4.94
CA PRO A 48 15.31 10.23 -6.06
C PRO A 48 16.02 8.90 -5.68
N LYS A 49 16.33 8.76 -4.39
CA LYS A 49 16.88 7.55 -3.76
C LYS A 49 15.96 6.31 -3.80
N LEU A 50 14.65 6.47 -3.77
CA LEU A 50 13.67 5.37 -3.89
C LEU A 50 13.45 4.97 -5.35
N GLN A 51 13.59 5.90 -6.29
CA GLN A 51 13.54 5.61 -7.73
C GLN A 51 14.72 4.72 -8.14
N SER A 52 15.93 5.00 -7.63
CA SER A 52 17.09 4.12 -7.84
C SER A 52 16.90 2.71 -7.28
N LEU A 53 16.13 2.53 -6.19
CA LEU A 53 15.88 1.20 -5.62
C LEU A 53 15.01 0.33 -6.53
N SER A 54 14.11 0.93 -7.31
CA SER A 54 13.35 0.20 -8.35
C SER A 54 14.20 -0.18 -9.56
N ASP A 55 15.29 0.55 -9.81
CA ASP A 55 16.28 0.19 -10.82
C ASP A 55 17.17 -0.96 -10.33
N PHE A 56 17.53 -0.96 -9.03
CA PHE A 56 18.27 -2.07 -8.40
C PHE A 56 17.46 -3.37 -8.35
N SER A 57 16.14 -3.32 -8.20
CA SER A 57 15.30 -4.53 -8.18
C SER A 57 15.19 -5.24 -9.53
N GLN A 58 15.59 -4.59 -10.62
CA GLN A 58 15.56 -5.15 -11.98
C GLN A 58 16.89 -5.78 -12.38
N ILE A 59 17.91 -5.72 -11.52
CA ILE A 59 19.21 -6.34 -11.80
C ILE A 59 19.09 -7.84 -11.55
N GLU A 60 19.02 -8.62 -12.62
CA GLU A 60 19.22 -10.08 -12.55
C GLU A 60 20.67 -10.37 -12.20
N PHE A 61 20.91 -10.74 -10.94
CA PHE A 61 22.23 -11.17 -10.49
C PHE A 61 22.49 -12.60 -10.98
N ASN A 62 23.35 -12.75 -11.99
CA ASN A 62 23.83 -14.05 -12.45
C ASN A 62 25.16 -14.42 -11.78
N PRO A 63 25.17 -15.29 -10.76
CA PRO A 63 26.39 -15.67 -10.04
C PRO A 63 27.37 -16.47 -10.91
N GLU A 64 26.90 -17.14 -11.97
CA GLU A 64 27.75 -17.95 -12.84
C GLU A 64 28.76 -17.07 -13.60
N GLU A 65 28.35 -15.88 -14.03
CA GLU A 65 29.21 -14.90 -14.70
C GLU A 65 30.33 -14.36 -13.80
N LEU A 66 30.09 -14.29 -12.49
CA LEU A 66 31.08 -13.83 -11.52
C LEU A 66 32.09 -14.92 -11.19
N VAL A 67 31.62 -16.15 -10.98
CA VAL A 67 32.48 -17.30 -10.68
C VAL A 67 33.39 -17.63 -11.86
N ASP A 68 32.91 -17.45 -13.09
CA ASP A 68 33.70 -17.72 -14.30
C ASP A 68 34.62 -16.57 -14.74
N ASN A 69 34.51 -15.41 -14.11
CA ASN A 69 35.33 -14.25 -14.44
C ASN A 69 36.83 -14.51 -14.12
N PRO A 70 37.75 -14.30 -15.09
CA PRO A 70 39.18 -14.51 -14.88
C PRO A 70 39.76 -13.58 -13.82
N VAL A 71 39.18 -12.39 -13.62
CA VAL A 71 39.58 -11.47 -12.56
C VAL A 71 39.20 -12.06 -11.21
N PHE A 72 37.98 -12.57 -11.05
CA PHE A 72 37.51 -13.19 -9.81
C PHE A 72 38.33 -14.44 -9.45
N LYS A 73 38.69 -15.28 -10.44
CA LYS A 73 39.56 -16.46 -10.24
C LYS A 73 41.00 -16.09 -9.86
N ASN A 74 41.50 -14.93 -10.28
CA ASN A 74 42.85 -14.45 -9.97
C ASN A 74 42.94 -13.66 -8.65
N LEU A 75 41.81 -13.28 -8.05
CA LEU A 75 41.81 -12.70 -6.71
C LEU A 75 42.27 -13.77 -5.72
N LYS A 76 43.40 -13.52 -5.07
CA LYS A 76 43.85 -14.34 -3.95
C LYS A 76 42.78 -14.27 -2.86
N SER A 77 42.19 -15.42 -2.52
CA SER A 77 41.30 -15.51 -1.35
C SER A 77 42.14 -15.32 -0.10
N TYR A 78 42.26 -14.07 0.36
CA TYR A 78 42.94 -13.72 1.61
C TYR A 78 42.12 -14.08 2.83
N THR A 79 40.86 -14.47 2.63
CA THR A 79 39.97 -14.88 3.70
C THR A 79 39.90 -16.40 3.70
N GLN A 80 40.79 -17.00 4.46
CA GLN A 80 40.35 -18.10 5.32
C GLN A 80 39.34 -17.46 6.27
N PHE A 81 38.09 -17.27 5.82
CA PHE A 81 37.01 -17.06 6.76
C PHE A 81 37.01 -18.35 7.56
N ASN A 82 37.64 -18.30 8.73
CA ASN A 82 37.33 -19.18 9.83
C ASN A 82 35.89 -18.83 10.18
N VAL A 83 34.94 -19.33 9.38
CA VAL A 83 33.52 -19.16 9.60
C VAL A 83 33.33 -19.70 11.02
N PRO A 84 32.96 -18.86 12.00
CA PRO A 84 32.73 -19.36 13.33
C PRO A 84 31.64 -20.42 13.19
N GLN A 85 31.98 -21.66 13.51
CA GLN A 85 31.01 -22.74 13.57
C GLN A 85 29.88 -22.24 14.49
N PRO A 86 28.60 -22.30 14.07
CA PRO A 86 27.50 -21.89 14.93
C PRO A 86 27.61 -22.60 16.28
N GLY A 87 27.94 -21.86 17.35
CA GLY A 87 28.22 -22.41 18.68
C GLY A 87 29.65 -22.25 19.21
N SER A 88 30.60 -21.65 18.46
CA SER A 88 31.93 -21.33 19.01
C SER A 88 31.84 -20.16 20.01
N PRO A 89 32.20 -20.34 21.30
CA PRO A 89 31.83 -19.43 22.38
C PRO A 89 32.70 -18.16 22.53
N LEU A 90 33.48 -17.76 21.52
CA LEU A 90 34.58 -16.79 21.73
C LEU A 90 34.53 -15.49 20.91
N ILE A 91 33.41 -15.12 20.28
CA ILE A 91 33.26 -13.77 19.71
C ILE A 91 31.84 -13.24 19.98
N GLY A 92 31.69 -12.49 21.08
CA GLY A 92 30.47 -11.75 21.43
C GLY A 92 30.37 -11.44 22.92
N LYS A 93 29.90 -10.23 23.27
CA LYS A 93 29.57 -9.88 24.66
C LYS A 93 28.38 -10.73 25.10
N SER A 94 28.43 -11.30 26.30
CA SER A 94 27.33 -12.09 26.86
C SER A 94 26.03 -11.29 26.85
N ASN A 95 24.95 -11.91 26.35
CA ASN A 95 23.63 -11.29 26.25
C ASN A 95 23.02 -11.14 27.66
N PRO A 96 22.82 -9.91 28.17
CA PRO A 96 22.32 -9.68 29.53
C PRO A 96 20.80 -9.88 29.67
N LEU A 97 20.12 -10.32 28.62
CA LEU A 97 18.68 -10.63 28.61
C LEU A 97 18.38 -12.13 28.51
N MET A 98 19.39 -12.98 28.74
CA MET A 98 19.09 -14.39 28.99
C MET A 98 18.39 -14.51 30.36
N PRO A 99 17.24 -15.22 30.44
CA PRO A 99 16.53 -15.44 31.71
C PRO A 99 17.33 -16.30 32.69
#